data_AF-A0A2V9YYJ0-F1
#
_entry.id   AF-A0A2V9YYJ0-F1
#
_cell.length_a   1.000
_cell.length_b   1.000
_cell.length_c   1.000
_cell.angle_alpha   90.00
_cell.angle_beta   90.00
_cell.angle_gamma   90.00
#
_symmetry.space_group_name_H-M   'P 1'
#
loop_
_entity.id
_entity.type
_entity.pdbx_description
1 polymer ?
#
loop_
_entity_poly.entity_id
_entity_poly.type
_entity_poly.pdbx_seq_one_letter_code
_entity_poly.pdbx_strand_id
1 'polypeptide(L)' 'MRDLGTIAVETIACRALANDAYILANATRRSVYDAMYLALAVRLDTRMITADERLANTLATIPLVGSHIQKIQDFDGH' A
#
# COMPACT_ATOMS: atom_id res chain seq x y z
N MET A 1 20.95 -12.07 7.59
CA MET A 1 19.57 -11.67 7.91
C MET A 1 19.66 -10.30 8.57
N ARG A 2 19.12 -9.23 7.97
CA ARG A 2 19.07 -7.91 8.64
C ARG A 2 18.22 -8.07 9.91
N ASP A 3 18.69 -7.55 11.03
CA ASP A 3 17.95 -7.59 12.29
C ASP A 3 16.75 -6.65 12.20
N LEU A 4 15.54 -7.23 12.20
CA LEU A 4 14.29 -6.51 11.98
C LEU A 4 14.05 -5.47 13.09
N GLY A 5 14.65 -5.66 14.27
CA GLY A 5 14.54 -4.74 15.41
C GLY A 5 15.32 -3.42 15.25
N THR A 6 16.19 -3.32 14.24
CA THR A 6 16.98 -2.10 13.96
C THR A 6 16.44 -1.26 12.80
N ILE A 7 15.37 -1.72 12.15
CA ILE A 7 14.72 -0.97 11.07
C ILE A 7 13.84 0.10 11.73
N ALA A 8 14.16 1.37 11.49
CA ALA A 8 13.30 2.48 11.87
C ALA A 8 12.02 2.42 11.02
N VAL A 9 10.95 1.86 11.59
CA VAL A 9 9.62 1.82 10.98
C VAL A 9 8.82 3.01 11.51
N GLU A 10 8.59 4.00 10.66
CA GLU A 10 7.64 5.06 10.97
C GLU A 10 6.21 4.51 10.98
N THR A 11 5.42 4.89 11.99
CA THR A 11 4.04 4.45 12.12
C THR A 11 3.08 5.62 11.98
N ILE A 12 1.99 5.41 11.23
CA ILE A 12 0.95 6.39 11.01
C ILE A 12 -0.35 5.89 11.63
N ALA A 13 -1.07 6.77 12.33
CA ALA A 13 -2.34 6.42 12.96
C ALA A 13 -3.42 6.10 11.92
N CYS A 14 -3.98 4.89 11.96
CA CYS A 14 -5.02 4.44 11.01
C CYS A 14 -6.23 5.38 10.93
N ARG A 15 -6.57 6.05 12.05
CA ARG A 15 -7.68 7.01 12.09
C ARG A 15 -7.51 8.16 11.09
N ALA A 16 -6.29 8.59 10.83
CA ALA A 16 -6.00 9.67 9.88
C ALA A 16 -6.19 9.27 8.42
N LEU A 17 -6.31 7.97 8.13
CA LEU A 17 -6.42 7.38 6.80
C LEU A 17 -7.80 6.77 6.54
N ALA A 18 -8.65 6.64 7.57
CA ALA A 18 -9.87 5.83 7.51
C ALA A 18 -10.85 6.28 6.42
N ASN A 19 -11.02 7.59 6.22
CA ASN A 19 -11.90 8.11 5.17
C ASN A 19 -11.35 7.82 3.77
N ASP A 20 -10.05 8.08 3.54
CA ASP A 20 -9.39 7.83 2.26
C ASP A 20 -9.40 6.33 1.91
N ALA A 21 -9.12 5.48 2.91
CA ALA A 21 -9.18 4.03 2.79
C ALA A 21 -10.59 3.54 2.44
N TYR A 22 -11.64 4.13 3.02
CA TYR A 22 -13.02 3.78 2.68
C TYR A 22 -13.37 4.15 1.23
N ILE A 23 -12.98 5.35 0.79
CA ILE A 23 -13.20 5.80 -0.59
C ILE A 23 -12.46 4.89 -1.58
N LEU A 24 -11.20 4.58 -1.31
CA LEU A 24 -10.38 3.69 -2.14
C LEU A 24 -10.92 2.26 -2.13
N ALA A 25 -11.36 1.73 -0.99
CA ALA A 25 -11.95 0.40 -0.91
C ALA A 25 -13.19 0.29 -1.81
N ASN A 26 -14.04 1.31 -1.80
CA ASN A 26 -15.22 1.36 -2.66
C ASN A 26 -14.85 1.45 -4.14
N ALA A 27 -13.90 2.32 -4.51
CA ALA A 27 -13.46 2.52 -5.89
C ALA A 27 -12.72 1.31 -6.49
N THR A 28 -11.93 0.61 -5.67
CA THR A 28 -11.07 -0.51 -6.12
C THR A 28 -11.67 -1.89 -5.82
N ARG A 29 -12.84 -1.92 -5.16
CA ARG A 29 -13.51 -3.15 -4.70
C ARG A 29 -12.59 -4.03 -3.82
N ARG A 30 -11.68 -3.42 -3.07
CA ARG A 30 -10.78 -4.09 -2.13
C ARG A 30 -11.29 -3.97 -0.70
N SER A 31 -10.71 -4.73 0.23
CA SER A 31 -11.02 -4.56 1.64
C SER A 31 -10.57 -3.17 2.12
N VAL A 32 -11.21 -2.64 3.17
CA VAL A 32 -10.74 -1.41 3.83
C VAL A 32 -9.32 -1.58 4.37
N TYR A 33 -8.94 -2.82 4.72
CA TYR A 33 -7.59 -3.14 5.17
C TYR A 33 -6.55 -2.94 4.07
N ASP A 34 -6.76 -3.51 2.88
CA ASP A 34 -5.85 -3.31 1.73
C ASP A 34 -5.81 -1.84 1.31
N ALA A 35 -6.99 -1.21 1.28
CA ALA A 35 -7.12 0.20 0.94
C ALA A 35 -6.46 1.14 1.97
N MET A 36 -6.27 0.70 3.22
CA MET A 36 -5.56 1.48 4.24
C MET A 36 -4.08 1.65 3.89
N TYR A 37 -3.42 0.57 3.46
CA TYR A 37 -2.03 0.62 3.03
C TYR A 37 -1.88 1.39 1.71
N LEU A 38 -2.84 1.23 0.79
CA LEU A 38 -2.87 2.00 -0.43
C LEU A 38 -3.07 3.50 -0.17
N ALA A 39 -3.98 3.87 0.74
CA ALA A 39 -4.21 5.25 1.15
C ALA A 39 -2.93 5.87 1.74
N LEU A 40 -2.22 5.13 2.57
CA LEU A 40 -0.93 5.57 3.11
C LEU A 40 0.09 5.80 1.99
N ALA A 41 0.20 4.89 1.03
CA ALA A 41 1.12 5.00 -0.09
C ALA A 41 0.82 6.22 -0.97
N VAL A 42 -0.46 6.47 -1.29
CA VAL A 42 -0.90 7.65 -2.03
C VAL A 42 -0.58 8.94 -1.26
N ARG A 43 -0.88 8.97 0.05
CA ARG A 43 -0.68 10.16 0.88
C ARG A 43 0.78 10.54 1.05
N LEU A 44 1.68 9.56 1.11
CA LEU A 44 3.12 9.77 1.23
C LEU A 44 3.83 9.82 -0.14
N ASP A 45 3.08 9.79 -1.24
CA ASP A 45 3.61 9.72 -2.61
C ASP A 45 4.68 8.62 -2.78
N THR A 46 4.37 7.43 -2.26
CA THR A 46 5.25 6.26 -2.25
C THR A 46 4.50 5.01 -2.73
N ARG A 47 5.15 3.86 -2.63
CA ARG A 47 4.59 2.56 -3.06
C ARG A 47 4.29 1.68 -1.86
N MET A 48 3.08 1.13 -1.84
CA MET A 48 2.76 -0.05 -1.04
C MET A 48 3.49 -1.24 -1.64
N ILE A 49 4.37 -1.87 -0.86
CA ILE A 49 5.03 -3.12 -1.25
C ILE A 49 4.23 -4.28 -0.67
N THR A 50 3.82 -5.25 -1.49
CA THR A 50 3.00 -6.38 -1.05
C THR A 50 3.47 -7.71 -1.61
N ALA A 51 3.32 -8.78 -0.81
CA ALA A 51 3.48 -10.16 -1.27
C ALA A 51 2.18 -10.73 -1.89
N ASP A 52 1.05 -10.03 -1.75
CA ASP A 52 -0.20 -10.42 -2.41
C ASP A 52 -0.16 -10.01 -3.89
N GLU A 53 0.25 -10.95 -4.73
CA GLU A 53 0.33 -10.74 -6.18
C GLU A 53 -1.01 -10.42 -6.82
N ARG A 54 -2.12 -10.98 -6.31
CA ARG A 54 -3.45 -10.75 -6.87
C ARG A 54 -3.88 -9.30 -6.60
N LEU A 55 -3.64 -8.81 -5.39
CA LEU A 55 -3.86 -7.42 -5.03
C LEU A 55 -3.01 -6.49 -5.91
N ALA A 56 -1.71 -6.76 -6.02
CA ALA A 56 -0.80 -5.95 -6.83
C ALA A 56 -1.22 -5.90 -8.30
N ASN A 57 -1.48 -7.05 -8.93
CA ASN A 57 -1.92 -7.12 -10.33
C ASN A 57 -3.23 -6.37 -10.56
N THR A 58 -4.18 -6.49 -9.63
CA THR A 58 -5.48 -5.82 -9.74
C THR A 58 -5.32 -4.31 -9.66
N LEU A 59 -4.61 -3.81 -8.65
CA LEU A 59 -4.44 -2.38 -8.41
C LEU A 59 -3.53 -1.70 -9.46
N ALA A 60 -2.54 -2.41 -9.99
CA ALA A 60 -1.65 -1.89 -11.03
C ALA A 60 -2.39 -1.48 -12.33
N THR A 61 -3.57 -2.05 -12.57
CA THR A 61 -4.39 -1.73 -13.75
C THR A 61 -5.28 -0.49 -13.57
N ILE A 62 -5.33 0.08 -12.37
CA ILE A 62 -6.18 1.24 -12.05
C ILE A 62 -5.35 2.52 -12.18
N PRO A 63 -5.65 3.42 -13.15
CA PRO A 63 -4.79 4.56 -13.48
C PRO A 63 -4.46 5.48 -12.30
N LEU A 64 -5.38 5.64 -11.35
CA LEU A 64 -5.22 6.54 -10.20
C LEU A 64 -4.32 6.01 -9.08
N VAL A 65 -4.09 4.69 -9.02
CA VAL A 65 -3.40 4.06 -7.88
C VAL A 65 -2.32 3.08 -8.29
N GLY A 66 -2.22 2.72 -9.58
CA GLY A 66 -1.27 1.72 -10.07
C GLY A 66 0.18 2.12 -9.86
N SER A 67 0.50 3.41 -9.83
CA SER A 67 1.85 3.92 -9.49
C SER A 67 2.23 3.75 -8.02
N HIS A 68 1.27 3.47 -7.15
CA HIS A 68 1.45 3.37 -5.70
C HIS A 68 1.45 1.92 -5.18
N ILE A 69 1.57 0.92 -6.05
CA ILE A 69 1.61 -0.49 -5.68
C ILE A 69 2.78 -1.19 -6.37
N GLN A 70 3.50 -2.03 -5.62
CA GLN A 70 4.64 -2.80 -6.13
C GLN A 70 4.63 -4.18 -5.47
N LYS A 71 4.99 -5.22 -6.23
CA LYS A 71 5.16 -6.55 -5.66
C LYS A 71 6.49 -6.63 -4.91
N ILE A 72 6.53 -7.42 -3.84
CA ILE A 72 7.76 -7.65 -3.07
C ILE A 72 8.88 -8.27 -3.93
N GLN A 73 8.53 -9.11 -4.91
CA GLN A 73 9.50 -9.73 -5.82
C GLN A 73 10.18 -8.74 -6.76
N ASP A 74 9.55 -7.59 -7.02
CA ASP A 74 10.06 -6.53 -7.90
C ASP A 74 10.71 -5.41 -7.07
N PHE A 75 10.84 -5.57 -5.75
CA PHE A 75 11.39 -4.56 -4.85
C PHE A 75 12.91 -4.76 -4.67
N ASP A 76 13.69 -3.84 -5.23
CA ASP A 76 15.15 -3.95 -5.26
C ASP A 76 15.85 -3.44 -3.97
N GLY A 77 15.09 -2.95 -2.98
CA GLY A 77 15.61 -2.66 -1.63
C GLY A 77 16.71 -1.59 -1.53
N HIS A 78 16.84 -0.75 -2.56
CA HIS A 78 17.81 0.34 -2.63
C HIS A 78 17.43 1.52 -1.73
#